data_AF-A0A0V0GPP5-F1
#
_entry.id   AF-A0A0V0GPP5-F1
#
_cell.length_a   1.000
_cell.length_b   1.000
_cell.length_c   1.000
_cell.angle_alpha   90.00
_cell.angle_beta   90.00
_cell.angle_gamma   90.00
#
_symmetry.space_group_name_H-M   'P 1'
#
loop_
_entity.id
_entity.type
_entity.pdbx_description
1 polymer ?
#
loop_
_entity_poly.entity_id
_entity_poly.type
_entity_poly.pdbx_seq_one_letter_code
_entity_poly.pdbx_strand_id
1 'polypeptide(L)' 'MDVPLHVCEARDPKGLYKLARAGKIKGFTGIDDPYEPPLKSEIVLRQNQGLCDSPDDFADVVISYLDKNGYLKA' A
#
# COMPACT_ATOMS: atom_id res chain seq x y z
N MET A 1 1.12 3.68 0.53
CA MET A 1 1.48 2.60 -0.40
C MET A 1 0.73 2.83 -1.68
N ASP A 2 1.41 2.87 -2.81
CA ASP A 2 0.84 3.00 -4.14
C ASP A 2 1.10 1.69 -4.88
N VAL A 3 0.16 0.76 -4.70
CA VAL A 3 0.19 -0.59 -5.24
C VAL A 3 -1.11 -0.80 -6.02
N PRO A 4 -1.04 -1.17 -7.31
CA PRO A 4 -2.23 -1.41 -8.10
C PRO A 4 -3.13 -2.50 -7.51
N LEU A 5 -4.45 -2.31 -7.59
CA LEU A 5 -5.45 -3.24 -7.05
C LEU A 5 -5.21 -4.69 -7.48
N HIS A 6 -4.89 -4.93 -8.75
CA HIS A 6 -4.69 -6.28 -9.28
C HIS A 6 -3.51 -7.01 -8.61
N VAL A 7 -2.48 -6.30 -8.14
CA VAL A 7 -1.36 -6.89 -7.38
C VAL A 7 -1.83 -7.29 -5.98
N CYS A 8 -2.62 -6.42 -5.33
CA CYS A 8 -3.21 -6.71 -4.02
C CYS A 8 -4.16 -7.92 -4.08
N GLU A 9 -5.02 -7.97 -5.09
CA GLU A 9 -5.96 -9.07 -5.35
C GLU A 9 -5.25 -10.35 -5.76
N ALA A 10 -4.14 -10.29 -6.50
CA ALA A 10 -3.33 -11.47 -6.81
C ALA A 10 -2.64 -12.07 -5.57
N ARG A 11 -2.23 -11.22 -4.60
CA ARG A 11 -1.60 -11.69 -3.36
C ARG A 11 -2.62 -12.31 -2.40
N ASP A 12 -3.80 -11.71 -2.28
CA ASP A 12 -4.94 -12.06 -1.41
C ASP A 12 -4.62 -13.02 -0.24
N PRO A 13 -3.72 -12.64 0.70
CA PRO A 13 -3.19 -13.57 1.69
C PRO A 13 -4.25 -14.08 2.68
N LYS A 14 -5.38 -13.37 2.77
CA LYS A 14 -6.51 -13.68 3.65
C LYS A 14 -7.72 -14.22 2.89
N GLY A 15 -7.67 -14.31 1.57
CA GLY A 15 -8.83 -14.71 0.75
C GLY A 15 -9.97 -13.69 0.72
N LEU A 16 -9.74 -12.45 1.17
CA LEU A 16 -10.77 -11.44 1.32
C LEU A 16 -11.24 -10.90 -0.04
N TYR A 17 -10.32 -10.70 -0.98
CA TYR A 17 -10.68 -10.28 -2.34
C TYR A 17 -11.53 -11.34 -3.02
N LYS A 18 -11.17 -12.62 -2.88
CA LYS A 18 -11.98 -13.74 -3.39
C LYS A 18 -13.38 -13.76 -2.80
N LEU A 19 -13.53 -13.54 -1.49
CA LEU A 19 -14.84 -13.50 -0.83
C LEU A 19 -15.68 -12.29 -1.27
N ALA A 20 -15.06 -11.12 -1.44
CA ALA A 20 -15.71 -9.92 -1.95
C ALA A 20 -16.19 -10.10 -3.40
N ARG A 21 -15.34 -10.64 -4.28
CA ARG A 21 -15.73 -10.99 -5.67
C ARG A 21 -16.87 -12.01 -5.73
N ALA A 22 -16.94 -12.92 -4.76
CA ALA A 22 -18.03 -13.89 -4.62
C ALA A 22 -19.31 -13.29 -3.99
N GLY A 23 -19.33 -11.99 -3.67
CA GLY A 23 -20.48 -11.30 -3.07
C GLY A 23 -20.75 -11.66 -1.60
N LYS A 24 -19.81 -12.34 -0.94
CA LYS A 24 -19.94 -12.74 0.49
C LYS A 24 -19.58 -11.62 1.45
N ILE A 25 -18.81 -10.63 0.97
CA ILE A 25 -18.47 -9.40 1.68
C ILE A 25 -18.97 -8.25 0.83
N LYS A 26 -19.74 -7.33 1.43
CA LYS A 26 -20.23 -6.10 0.81
C LYS A 26 -19.46 -4.91 1.36
N GLY A 27 -19.34 -3.84 0.59
CA GLY A 27 -18.61 -2.63 1.00
C GLY A 27 -17.12 -2.87 1.13
N PHE A 28 -16.54 -3.71 0.26
CA PHE A 28 -15.13 -4.03 0.25
C PHE A 28 -14.36 -3.01 -0.60
N THR A 29 -13.43 -2.32 0.06
CA THR A 29 -12.61 -1.26 -0.54
C THR A 29 -11.84 -1.75 -1.75
N GLY A 30 -11.96 -1.02 -2.86
CA GLY A 30 -11.37 -1.36 -4.17
C GLY A 30 -12.21 -2.31 -5.03
N ILE A 31 -13.32 -2.85 -4.52
CA ILE A 31 -14.23 -3.74 -5.27
C ILE A 31 -15.59 -3.07 -5.48
N ASP A 32 -16.36 -2.91 -4.41
CA ASP A 32 -17.70 -2.31 -4.42
C ASP A 32 -17.80 -1.06 -3.52
N ASP A 33 -16.70 -0.69 -2.86
CA ASP A 33 -16.53 0.57 -2.15
C ASP A 33 -15.24 1.28 -2.64
N PRO A 34 -15.23 2.60 -2.89
CA PRO A 34 -14.07 3.27 -3.46
C PRO A 34 -12.93 3.42 -2.45
N TYR A 35 -11.69 3.48 -2.98
CA TYR A 35 -10.54 3.96 -2.23
C TYR A 35 -10.15 5.34 -2.75
N GLU A 36 -10.14 6.34 -1.88
CA GLU A 36 -9.70 7.69 -2.21
C GLU A 36 -8.21 7.84 -1.85
N PRO A 37 -7.29 7.85 -2.84
CA PRO A 37 -5.87 8.01 -2.56
C PRO A 37 -5.59 9.41 -1.97
N PRO A 38 -4.58 9.56 -1.09
CA PRO A 38 -4.23 10.86 -0.52
C PRO A 38 -3.86 11.89 -1.61
N LEU A 39 -4.43 13.09 -1.52
CA LEU A 39 -4.13 14.18 -2.47
C LEU A 39 -2.72 14.75 -2.30
N LYS A 40 -2.20 14.75 -1.08
CA LYS A 40 -0.88 15.31 -0.70
C LYS A 40 -0.25 14.46 0.40
N SER A 41 0.27 13.29 0.04
CA SER A 41 1.07 12.47 0.95
C SER A 41 2.50 12.98 1.04
N GLU A 42 3.08 12.92 2.23
CA GLU A 42 4.49 13.23 2.49
C GLU A 42 5.44 12.22 1.82
N ILE A 43 5.04 10.94 1.77
CA ILE A 43 5.80 9.86 1.14
C ILE A 43 4.84 8.94 0.37
N VAL A 44 5.20 8.63 -0.88
CA VAL A 44 4.54 7.58 -1.68
C VAL A 44 5.51 6.43 -1.91
N LEU A 45 5.23 5.30 -1.28
CA LEU A 45 5.97 4.05 -1.50
C LEU A 45 5.38 3.30 -2.70
N ARG A 46 6.13 3.21 -3.80
CA ARG A 46 5.75 2.54 -5.06
C ARG A 46 6.65 1.33 -5.29
N GLN A 47 6.09 0.27 -5.85
CA GLN A 47 6.93 -0.80 -6.42
C GLN A 47 7.49 -0.34 -7.76
N ASN A 48 8.82 -0.30 -7.91
CA ASN A 48 9.46 0.11 -9.16
C ASN A 48 9.45 -1.04 -10.18
N GLN A 49 8.58 -0.96 -11.19
CA GLN A 49 8.67 -1.67 -12.49
C GLN A 49 9.17 -3.13 -12.43
N GLY A 50 8.78 -3.91 -11.42
CA GLY A 50 9.15 -5.33 -11.29
C GLY A 50 10.40 -5.64 -10.47
N LEU A 51 11.10 -4.65 -9.92
CA LEU A 51 12.02 -4.86 -8.80
C LEU A 51 11.20 -4.94 -7.51
N CYS A 52 11.27 -6.07 -6.82
CA CYS A 52 10.70 -6.25 -5.50
C CYS A 52 11.60 -5.54 -4.49
N ASP A 53 11.38 -4.24 -4.30
CA ASP A 53 11.86 -3.54 -3.12
C ASP A 53 11.28 -4.27 -1.90
N SER A 54 12.17 -4.70 -1.00
CA SER A 54 11.82 -5.41 0.20
C SER A 54 11.13 -4.47 1.20
N PRO A 55 10.43 -5.02 2.23
CA PRO A 55 9.93 -4.19 3.32
C PRO A 55 11.02 -3.35 3.99
N ASP A 56 12.26 -3.86 4.06
CA ASP A 56 13.40 -3.14 4.63
C ASP A 56 13.80 -1.94 3.76
N ASP A 57 13.84 -2.10 2.43
CA ASP A 57 14.12 -0.99 1.51
C ASP A 57 13.08 0.15 1.63
N PHE A 58 11.81 -0.21 1.79
CA PHE A 58 10.76 0.79 2.04
C PHE A 58 10.86 1.43 3.42
N ALA A 59 11.27 0.68 4.44
CA ALA A 59 11.52 1.22 5.77
C ALA A 59 12.66 2.24 5.74
N ASP A 60 13.73 1.98 5.00
CA ASP A 60 14.86 2.89 4.83
C ASP A 60 14.45 4.23 4.20
N VAL A 61 13.50 4.22 3.25
CA VAL A 61 12.92 5.44 2.68
C VAL A 61 12.22 6.27 3.76
N VAL A 62 11.43 5.61 4.63
CA VAL A 62 10.71 6.28 5.72
C VAL A 62 11.68 6.81 6.77
N ILE A 63 12.66 6.01 7.20
CA ILE A 63 13.67 6.42 8.18
C ILE A 63 14.46 7.63 7.65
N SER A 64 14.88 7.59 6.39
CA SER A 64 15.59 8.69 5.74
C SER A 64 14.75 9.98 5.70
N TYR A 65 13.43 9.87 5.46
CA TYR A 65 12.54 11.02 5.54
C TYR A 65 12.48 11.58 6.96
N LEU A 66 12.34 10.73 7.97
CA LEU A 66 12.25 11.16 9.36
C LEU A 66 13.52 11.88 9.83
N ASP A 67 14.70 11.35 9.49
CA ASP A 67 15.99 11.98 9.83
C ASP A 67 16.15 13.35 9.15
N LYS A 68 15.85 13.43 7.84
CA LYS A 68 15.93 14.69 7.07
C LYS A 68 15.04 15.79 7.63
N ASN A 69 13.90 15.42 8.22
CA ASN A 69 12.98 16.36 8.85
C ASN A 69 13.30 16.60 10.34
N GLY A 70 14.37 16.00 10.87
CA GLY A 70 14.83 16.21 12.24
C GLY A 70 14.02 15.46 13.30
N TYR A 71 13.13 14.56 12.92
CA TYR A 71 12.28 13.82 13.88
C TYR A 71 13.05 12.75 14.69
N LEU A 72 14.27 12.42 14.29
CA LEU A 72 15.08 11.39 14.93
C LEU A 72 16.16 11.95 15.87
N LYS A 73 16.23 13.28 16.04
CA LYS A 73 17.18 13.93 16.94
C LYS A 73 16.44 14.40 18.20
N ALA A 74 17.04 14.18 19.36
CA ALA A 74 16.51 14.57 20.67
C ALA A 74 16.72 16.06 20.95
#